data_AF-A0A444W320-F1
#
_entry.id   AF-A0A444W320-F1
#
_cell.length_a   1.000
_cell.length_b   1.000
_cell.length_c   1.000
_cell.angle_alpha   90.00
_cell.angle_beta   90.00
_cell.angle_gamma   90.00
#
_symmetry.space_group_name_H-M   'P 1'
#
loop_
_entity.id
_entity.type
_entity.pdbx_description
1 polymer ?
#
loop_
_entity_poly.entity_id
_entity_poly.type
_entity_poly.pdbx_seq_one_letter_code
_entity_poly.pdbx_strand_id
1 'polypeptide(L)'
;MVRIFIGFLICFLFLNCAKKEEKVVEKNKPYIISYEDKMLQKHYDSSAAPPPSTKGFFYGESQLIIDKKGNLYFYQKRYIQILCSYGSEKDTLPHFLDLQPKDIVKIPKKCLKDFLSENILTKEKKRQILIIGSQSDTIKNPYFLDFLKSNLIQTYHIRRTTQEEDTVLKYKTNSDYYYPDSIKWDKTRIKLPKR
;
A
#
# COMPACT_ATOMS: atom_id res chain seq x y z
N MET A 1 26.63 -53.37 -38.42
CA MET A 1 25.51 -53.21 -37.46
C MET A 1 25.83 -52.30 -36.27
N VAL A 2 27.04 -52.37 -35.69
CA VAL A 2 27.46 -51.51 -34.55
C VAL A 2 27.40 -50.00 -34.85
N ARG A 3 27.72 -49.57 -36.08
CA ARG A 3 27.68 -48.14 -36.47
C ARG A 3 26.27 -47.54 -36.55
N ILE A 4 25.25 -48.36 -36.81
CA ILE A 4 23.84 -47.91 -36.86
C ILE A 4 23.27 -47.76 -35.44
N PHE A 5 23.72 -48.62 -34.52
CA PHE A 5 23.37 -48.53 -33.10
C PHE A 5 23.92 -47.27 -32.42
N ILE A 6 25.13 -46.83 -32.77
CA ILE A 6 25.72 -45.60 -32.20
C ILE A 6 24.96 -44.35 -32.67
N GLY A 7 24.51 -44.31 -33.93
CA GLY A 7 23.68 -43.23 -34.45
C GLY A 7 22.34 -43.11 -33.72
N PHE A 8 21.69 -44.25 -33.46
CA PHE A 8 20.44 -44.29 -32.69
C PHE A 8 20.63 -43.88 -31.22
N LEU A 9 21.77 -44.22 -30.60
CA LEU A 9 22.07 -43.86 -29.21
C LEU A 9 22.30 -42.34 -29.05
N ILE A 10 22.90 -41.69 -30.06
CA ILE A 10 23.12 -40.23 -30.07
C ILE A 10 21.80 -39.46 -30.25
N CYS A 11 20.86 -40.00 -31.04
CA CYS A 11 19.53 -39.38 -31.19
C CYS A 11 18.70 -39.39 -29.89
N PHE A 12 18.90 -40.37 -29.00
CA PHE A 12 18.22 -40.40 -27.69
C PHE A 12 18.75 -39.35 -26.70
N LEU A 13 19.99 -38.89 -26.84
CA LEU A 13 20.58 -37.88 -25.95
C LEU A 13 20.02 -36.47 -26.19
N PHE A 14 19.41 -36.20 -27.36
CA PHE A 14 18.79 -34.91 -27.67
C PHE A 14 17.27 -34.86 -27.40
N LEU A 15 16.65 -35.99 -27.03
CA LEU A 15 15.21 -36.05 -26.71
C LEU A 15 14.88 -35.68 -25.26
N ASN A 16 15.88 -35.49 -24.40
CA ASN A 16 15.71 -34.99 -23.02
C ASN A 16 15.81 -33.47 -22.90
N CYS A 17 15.35 -32.74 -23.92
CA CYS A 17 15.03 -31.32 -23.75
C CYS A 17 13.70 -31.22 -22.99
N ALA A 18 13.72 -31.57 -21.70
CA ALA A 18 12.62 -31.27 -20.80
C ALA A 18 12.44 -29.75 -20.86
N LYS A 19 11.39 -29.31 -21.55
CA LYS A 19 10.97 -27.93 -21.61
C LYS A 19 10.71 -27.55 -20.15
N LYS A 20 11.68 -26.86 -19.53
CA LYS A 20 11.55 -26.35 -18.19
C LYS A 20 10.29 -25.51 -18.24
N GLU A 21 9.20 -26.00 -17.65
CA GLU A 21 7.99 -25.22 -17.52
C GLU A 21 8.42 -23.98 -16.74
N GLU A 22 8.61 -22.88 -17.46
CA GLU A 22 8.53 -21.58 -16.86
C GLU A 22 7.13 -21.56 -16.26
N LYS A 23 7.05 -21.81 -14.94
CA LYS A 23 5.88 -21.44 -14.17
C LYS A 23 5.62 -20.01 -14.58
N VAL A 24 4.58 -19.80 -15.39
CA VAL A 24 4.13 -18.48 -15.79
C VAL A 24 3.68 -17.87 -14.47
N VAL A 25 4.61 -17.20 -13.78
CA VAL A 25 4.32 -16.44 -12.58
C VAL A 25 3.37 -15.38 -13.09
N GLU A 26 2.09 -15.55 -12.78
CA GLU A 26 1.04 -14.62 -13.13
C GLU A 26 1.47 -13.24 -12.65
N LYS A 27 2.03 -12.43 -13.56
CA LYS A 27 2.60 -11.14 -13.19
C LYS A 27 1.49 -10.32 -12.56
N ASN A 28 1.72 -9.88 -11.33
CA ASN A 28 0.75 -9.08 -10.62
C ASN A 28 0.40 -7.84 -11.46
N LYS A 29 -0.89 -7.73 -11.81
CA LYS A 29 -1.40 -6.54 -12.49
C LYS A 29 -1.14 -5.32 -11.59
N PRO A 30 -0.69 -4.18 -12.14
CA PRO A 30 -0.57 -2.95 -11.37
C PRO A 30 -1.90 -2.58 -10.71
N TYR A 31 -1.84 -2.08 -9.48
CA TYR A 31 -3.00 -1.52 -8.79
C TYR A 31 -3.13 -0.05 -9.17
N ILE A 32 -4.30 0.42 -9.61
CA ILE A 32 -4.53 1.80 -10.03
C ILE A 32 -5.61 2.40 -9.12
N ILE A 33 -5.23 3.32 -8.22
CA ILE A 33 -6.11 3.84 -7.17
C ILE A 33 -7.34 4.50 -7.78
N SER A 34 -7.16 5.44 -8.71
CA SER A 34 -8.26 6.13 -9.38
C SER A 34 -9.23 5.20 -10.12
N TYR A 35 -8.74 4.07 -10.64
CA TYR A 35 -9.58 3.08 -11.30
C TYR A 35 -10.43 2.31 -10.30
N GLU A 36 -9.82 1.81 -9.22
CA GLU A 36 -10.51 1.06 -8.17
C GLU A 36 -11.55 1.93 -7.45
N ASP A 37 -11.22 3.20 -7.17
CA ASP A 37 -12.16 4.17 -6.60
C ASP A 37 -13.38 4.37 -7.51
N LYS A 38 -13.17 4.48 -8.83
CA LYS A 38 -14.25 4.59 -9.81
C LYS A 38 -15.11 3.32 -9.87
N MET A 39 -14.50 2.14 -9.73
CA MET A 39 -15.22 0.86 -9.73
C MET A 39 -16.06 0.69 -8.46
N LEU A 40 -15.51 1.06 -7.30
CA LEU A 40 -16.23 1.11 -6.03
C LEU A 40 -17.41 2.08 -6.09
N GLN A 41 -17.21 3.29 -6.62
CA GLN A 41 -18.28 4.27 -6.77
C GLN A 41 -19.43 3.71 -7.63
N LYS A 42 -19.12 3.12 -8.80
CA LYS A 42 -20.14 2.49 -9.66
C LYS A 42 -20.91 1.38 -8.96
N HIS A 43 -20.22 0.55 -8.18
CA HIS A 43 -20.87 -0.51 -7.41
C HIS A 43 -21.87 0.07 -6.42
N TYR A 44 -21.48 1.12 -5.69
CA TYR A 44 -22.36 1.78 -4.74
C TYR A 44 -23.52 2.52 -5.39
N ASP A 45 -23.28 3.20 -6.52
CA ASP A 45 -24.34 3.86 -7.30
C ASP A 45 -25.39 2.86 -7.81
N SER A 46 -25.01 1.58 -8.00
CA SER A 46 -25.92 0.50 -8.39
C SER A 46 -26.63 -0.18 -7.22
N SER A 47 -26.23 0.10 -5.98
CA SER A 47 -26.80 -0.53 -4.77
C SER A 47 -27.90 0.35 -4.16
N ALA A 48 -28.98 -0.27 -3.67
CA ALA A 48 -30.10 0.45 -3.05
C ALA A 48 -29.79 1.03 -1.67
N ALA A 49 -28.69 0.62 -1.04
CA ALA A 49 -28.24 1.13 0.25
C ALA A 49 -27.18 2.22 0.05
N PRO A 50 -27.24 3.34 0.80
CA PRO A 50 -26.18 4.33 0.75
C PRO A 50 -24.85 3.68 1.19
N PRO A 51 -23.74 3.94 0.48
CA PRO A 51 -22.46 3.38 0.85
C PRO A 51 -22.00 3.87 2.22
N PRO A 52 -21.24 3.05 2.98
CA PRO A 52 -20.41 3.58 4.05
C PRO A 52 -19.48 4.65 3.47
N SER A 53 -19.57 5.88 3.97
CA SER A 53 -18.70 6.96 3.48
C SER A 53 -17.24 6.64 3.80
N THR A 54 -16.42 6.51 2.76
CA THR A 54 -14.95 6.48 2.89
C THR A 54 -14.36 7.88 2.98
N LYS A 55 -15.19 8.94 2.81
CA LYS A 55 -14.76 10.33 2.93
C LYS A 55 -14.39 10.61 4.39
N GLY A 56 -13.21 11.19 4.59
CA GLY A 56 -12.66 11.44 5.92
C GLY A 56 -11.82 10.29 6.48
N PHE A 57 -11.77 9.12 5.81
CA PHE A 57 -11.00 7.97 6.28
C PHE A 57 -9.53 8.04 5.84
N PHE A 58 -8.82 9.05 6.33
CA PHE A 58 -7.42 9.29 5.96
C PHE A 58 -6.43 8.50 6.80
N TYR A 59 -6.79 8.17 8.04
CA TYR A 59 -5.85 7.64 9.02
C TYR A 59 -6.47 6.54 9.87
N GLY A 60 -5.63 5.59 10.27
CA GLY A 60 -5.95 4.53 11.21
C GLY A 60 -4.88 4.45 12.28
N GLU A 61 -4.73 3.29 12.92
CA GLU A 61 -3.63 3.09 13.85
C GLU A 61 -2.31 2.76 13.14
N SER A 62 -2.39 2.03 12.02
CA SER A 62 -1.23 1.54 11.28
C SER A 62 -1.27 2.05 9.84
N GLN A 63 -0.16 2.60 9.35
CA GLN A 63 -0.08 3.26 8.07
C GLN A 63 1.13 2.80 7.28
N LEU A 64 0.91 2.37 6.04
CA LEU A 64 1.96 2.06 5.06
C LEU A 64 1.99 3.18 4.01
N ILE A 65 3.17 3.74 3.73
CA ILE A 65 3.39 4.70 2.65
C ILE A 65 4.25 4.05 1.56
N ILE A 66 3.85 4.25 0.30
CA ILE A 66 4.60 3.83 -0.89
C ILE A 66 5.07 5.09 -1.63
N ASP A 67 6.39 5.28 -1.72
CA ASP A 67 6.94 6.42 -2.46
C ASP A 67 6.88 6.23 -3.98
N LYS A 68 7.22 7.29 -4.74
CA LYS A 68 7.25 7.25 -6.22
C LYS A 68 8.23 6.21 -6.79
N LYS A 69 9.23 5.78 -6.02
CA LYS A 69 10.22 4.74 -6.37
C LYS A 69 9.77 3.34 -5.90
N GLY A 70 8.58 3.24 -5.32
CA GLY A 70 8.05 2.01 -4.75
C GLY A 70 8.78 1.55 -3.49
N ASN A 71 9.49 2.42 -2.77
CA ASN A 71 9.97 2.10 -1.43
C ASN A 71 8.81 2.15 -0.43
N LEU A 72 8.95 1.37 0.62
CA LEU A 72 7.92 1.16 1.62
C LEU A 72 8.34 1.85 2.91
N TYR A 73 7.43 2.60 3.50
CA TYR A 73 7.59 3.26 4.78
C TYR A 73 6.39 2.99 5.65
N PHE A 74 6.55 3.07 6.96
CA PHE A 74 5.49 2.79 7.90
C PHE A 74 5.54 3.71 9.09
N TYR A 75 4.38 4.07 9.60
CA TYR A 75 4.26 4.75 10.87
C TYR A 75 3.03 4.23 11.60
N GLN A 76 2.97 4.49 12.89
CA GLN A 76 1.81 4.20 13.72
C GLN A 76 1.41 5.47 14.45
N LYS A 77 0.10 5.59 14.69
CA LYS A 77 -0.45 6.58 15.61
C LYS A 77 -1.14 5.86 16.75
N ARG A 78 -1.41 6.60 17.84
CA ARG A 78 -2.24 6.08 18.92
C ARG A 78 -3.60 5.66 18.35
N TYR A 79 -4.09 4.50 18.77
CA TYR A 79 -5.43 4.04 18.40
C TYR A 79 -6.46 5.11 18.79
N ILE A 80 -7.15 5.64 17.79
CA ILE A 80 -8.36 6.43 17.99
C ILE A 80 -9.49 5.52 17.54
N GLN A 81 -10.40 5.21 18.45
CA GLN A 81 -11.58 4.43 18.13
C GLN A 81 -12.47 5.27 17.22
N ILE A 82 -12.31 5.12 15.90
CA ILE A 82 -13.20 5.70 14.89
C ILE A 82 -14.46 4.81 14.86
N LEU A 83 -15.18 4.77 15.99
CA LEU A 83 -16.54 4.26 16.03
C LEU A 83 -17.41 5.35 15.46
N CYS A 84 -17.97 5.10 14.28
CA CYS A 84 -19.09 5.84 13.73
C CYS A 84 -18.84 7.36 13.61
N SER A 85 -18.17 7.70 12.52
CA SER A 85 -17.94 9.02 11.93
C SER A 85 -19.19 9.88 11.69
N TYR A 86 -20.08 10.02 12.68
CA TYR A 86 -21.26 10.87 12.58
C TYR A 86 -20.81 12.33 12.37
N GLY A 87 -21.09 12.88 11.18
CA GLY A 87 -20.66 14.21 10.76
C GLY A 87 -19.33 14.30 10.01
N SER A 88 -18.52 13.22 9.92
CA SER A 88 -17.26 13.24 9.15
C SER A 88 -17.46 13.02 7.65
N GLU A 89 -18.69 12.73 7.21
CA GLU A 89 -19.02 12.55 5.79
C GLU A 89 -18.75 13.80 4.94
N LYS A 90 -18.76 14.96 5.59
CA LYS A 90 -18.41 16.26 5.01
C LYS A 90 -16.95 16.63 5.18
N ASP A 91 -16.18 15.87 5.97
CA ASP A 91 -14.75 16.13 6.18
C ASP A 91 -13.94 15.49 5.05
N THR A 92 -13.69 16.28 4.01
CA THR A 92 -12.99 15.84 2.80
C THR A 92 -11.49 16.09 2.88
N LEU A 93 -11.00 16.75 3.92
CA LEU A 93 -9.59 17.11 4.06
C LEU A 93 -8.92 16.31 5.17
N PRO A 94 -7.72 15.76 4.93
CA PRO A 94 -6.95 15.13 6.00
C PRO A 94 -6.59 16.15 7.08
N HIS A 95 -6.73 15.77 8.34
CA HIS A 95 -6.22 16.55 9.46
C HIS A 95 -4.69 16.53 9.50
N PHE A 96 -4.10 17.63 9.94
CA PHE A 96 -2.68 17.69 10.27
C PHE A 96 -2.38 16.83 11.50
N LEU A 97 -1.42 15.91 11.38
CA LEU A 97 -1.04 14.93 12.40
C LEU A 97 0.22 15.30 13.19
N ASP A 98 0.86 16.41 12.83
CA ASP A 98 2.19 16.80 13.29
C ASP A 98 3.21 15.65 13.17
N LEU A 99 3.14 14.95 12.04
CA LEU A 99 4.01 13.82 11.73
C LEU A 99 5.46 14.30 11.59
N GLN A 100 6.38 13.59 12.24
CA GLN A 100 7.80 13.90 12.22
C GLN A 100 8.57 12.87 11.39
N PRO A 101 9.70 13.23 10.74
CA PRO A 101 10.53 12.26 10.01
C PRO A 101 10.98 11.04 10.83
N LYS A 102 11.13 11.22 12.15
CA LYS A 102 11.47 10.16 13.12
C LYS A 102 10.34 9.15 13.36
N ASP A 103 9.09 9.54 13.14
CA ASP A 103 7.91 8.69 13.36
C ASP A 103 7.73 7.66 12.23
N ILE A 104 8.33 7.93 11.07
CA ILE A 104 8.26 7.08 9.90
C ILE A 104 9.49 6.17 9.88
N VAL A 105 9.31 4.87 9.67
CA VAL A 105 10.39 3.90 9.47
C VAL A 105 10.37 3.39 8.04
N LYS A 106 11.54 3.09 7.47
CA LYS A 106 11.64 2.47 6.14
C LYS A 106 11.61 0.95 6.29
N ILE A 107 10.76 0.28 5.52
CA ILE A 107 10.64 -1.18 5.54
C ILE A 107 11.41 -1.78 4.35
N PRO A 108 12.31 -2.75 4.56
CA PRO A 108 12.86 -3.56 3.48
C PRO A 108 11.74 -4.30 2.74
N LYS A 109 11.69 -4.16 1.41
CA LYS A 109 10.55 -4.66 0.60
C LYS A 109 10.26 -6.15 0.81
N LYS A 110 11.31 -6.97 0.97
CA LYS A 110 11.22 -8.42 1.21
C LYS A 110 10.57 -8.79 2.55
N CYS A 111 10.65 -7.90 3.54
CA CYS A 111 10.14 -8.12 4.89
C CYS A 111 8.73 -7.55 5.10
N LEU A 112 8.07 -7.04 4.04
CA LEU A 112 6.77 -6.37 4.17
C LEU A 112 5.73 -7.22 4.90
N LYS A 113 5.59 -8.49 4.51
CA LYS A 113 4.58 -9.39 5.09
C LYS A 113 4.84 -9.61 6.58
N ASP A 114 6.03 -10.06 6.93
CA ASP A 114 6.41 -10.35 8.32
C ASP A 114 6.33 -9.09 9.18
N PHE A 115 6.84 -7.96 8.69
CA PHE A 115 6.78 -6.68 9.39
C PHE A 115 5.33 -6.28 9.70
N LEU A 116 4.42 -6.36 8.72
CA LEU A 116 3.01 -6.02 8.93
C LEU A 116 2.29 -7.02 9.84
N SER A 117 2.58 -8.32 9.73
CA SER A 117 2.04 -9.35 10.62
C SER A 117 2.35 -9.01 12.08
N GLU A 118 3.62 -8.79 12.40
CA GLU A 118 4.08 -8.53 13.77
C GLU A 118 3.53 -7.22 14.32
N ASN A 119 3.35 -6.20 13.47
CA ASN A 119 2.93 -4.87 13.91
C ASN A 119 1.41 -4.65 13.88
N ILE A 120 0.63 -5.55 13.27
CA ILE A 120 -0.82 -5.36 13.07
C ILE A 120 -1.62 -6.55 13.57
N LEU A 121 -1.26 -7.78 13.20
CA LEU A 121 -2.06 -8.97 13.54
C LEU A 121 -1.97 -9.38 15.01
N THR A 122 -0.93 -8.92 15.71
CA THR A 122 -0.77 -9.06 17.16
C THR A 122 -1.73 -8.19 17.96
N LYS A 123 -2.42 -7.23 17.32
CA LYS A 123 -3.38 -6.32 17.95
C LYS A 123 -4.78 -6.94 18.01
N GLU A 124 -5.63 -6.38 18.87
CA GLU A 124 -7.07 -6.71 18.92
C GLU A 124 -7.72 -6.60 17.53
N LYS A 125 -8.67 -7.49 17.21
CA LYS A 125 -9.22 -7.64 15.86
C LYS A 125 -9.72 -6.32 15.23
N LYS A 126 -10.41 -5.48 16.01
CA LYS A 126 -10.93 -4.17 15.58
C LYS A 126 -9.83 -3.14 15.25
N ARG A 127 -8.60 -3.39 15.67
CA ARG A 127 -7.42 -2.54 15.46
C ARG A 127 -6.55 -3.02 14.29
N GLN A 128 -6.88 -4.17 13.70
CA GLN A 128 -6.18 -4.77 12.57
C GLN A 128 -6.55 -4.09 11.23
N ILE A 129 -6.48 -2.76 11.20
CA ILE A 129 -6.81 -1.93 10.05
C ILE A 129 -5.52 -1.30 9.52
N LEU A 130 -5.29 -1.43 8.21
CA LEU A 130 -4.13 -0.84 7.53
C LEU A 130 -4.58 0.27 6.57
N ILE A 131 -4.07 1.48 6.77
CA ILE A 131 -4.19 2.55 5.76
C ILE A 131 -2.96 2.55 4.88
N ILE A 132 -3.15 2.60 3.57
CA ILE A 132 -2.07 2.54 2.59
C ILE A 132 -2.10 3.82 1.77
N GLY A 133 -1.11 4.69 1.95
CA GLY A 133 -0.89 5.88 1.16
C GLY A 133 0.11 5.62 0.04
N SER A 134 -0.19 6.01 -1.20
CA SER A 134 0.77 5.96 -2.31
C SER A 134 1.03 7.34 -2.89
N GLN A 135 2.29 7.66 -3.19
CA GLN A 135 2.67 8.87 -3.91
C GLN A 135 2.41 8.80 -5.43
N SER A 136 2.16 7.61 -5.97
CA SER A 136 1.77 7.39 -7.38
C SER A 136 0.39 6.72 -7.49
N ASP A 137 -0.41 7.14 -8.49
CA ASP A 137 -1.76 6.57 -8.69
C ASP A 137 -1.70 5.08 -9.04
N THR A 138 -0.69 4.71 -9.83
CA THR A 138 -0.38 3.32 -10.17
C THR A 138 0.70 2.77 -9.25
N ILE A 139 0.41 1.65 -8.59
CA ILE A 139 1.35 0.90 -7.75
C ILE A 139 1.80 -0.35 -8.52
N LYS A 140 3.12 -0.47 -8.73
CA LYS A 140 3.76 -1.58 -9.47
C LYS A 140 4.72 -2.41 -8.61
N ASN A 141 4.82 -2.12 -7.31
CA ASN A 141 5.76 -2.83 -6.43
C ASN A 141 5.31 -4.30 -6.28
N PRO A 142 6.10 -5.29 -6.72
CA PRO A 142 5.69 -6.69 -6.71
C PRO A 142 5.46 -7.23 -5.29
N TYR A 143 6.30 -6.86 -4.33
CA TYR A 143 6.16 -7.27 -2.92
C TYR A 143 4.85 -6.77 -2.30
N PHE A 144 4.45 -5.55 -2.64
CA PHE A 144 3.17 -4.99 -2.20
C PHE A 144 1.99 -5.70 -2.86
N LEU A 145 2.06 -5.96 -4.16
CA LEU A 145 0.99 -6.67 -4.87
C LEU A 145 0.86 -8.13 -4.40
N ASP A 146 1.98 -8.79 -4.09
CA ASP A 146 2.01 -10.12 -3.46
C ASP A 146 1.43 -10.10 -2.04
N PHE A 147 1.61 -8.98 -1.32
CA PHE A 147 0.98 -8.76 -0.03
C PHE A 147 -0.55 -8.62 -0.18
N LEU A 148 -1.04 -7.80 -1.12
CA LEU A 148 -2.48 -7.67 -1.37
C LEU A 148 -3.11 -9.02 -1.74
N LYS A 149 -2.48 -9.78 -2.65
CA LYS A 149 -2.95 -11.12 -3.04
C LYS A 149 -2.99 -12.11 -1.88
N SER A 150 -2.10 -11.98 -0.90
CA SER A 150 -2.08 -12.89 0.26
C SER A 150 -3.26 -12.72 1.20
N ASN A 151 -4.00 -11.59 1.12
CA ASN A 151 -5.12 -11.27 1.99
C ASN A 151 -4.80 -11.39 3.50
N LEU A 152 -3.53 -11.13 3.85
CA LEU A 152 -3.01 -11.26 5.21
C LEU A 152 -3.71 -10.30 6.19
N ILE A 153 -3.94 -9.06 5.74
CA ILE A 153 -4.72 -8.05 6.47
C ILE A 153 -6.01 -7.84 5.68
N GLN A 154 -7.13 -8.23 6.28
CA GLN A 154 -8.44 -8.23 5.61
C GLN A 154 -9.06 -6.83 5.52
N THR A 155 -8.71 -5.94 6.44
CA THR A 155 -9.27 -4.59 6.50
C THR A 155 -8.19 -3.57 6.17
N TYR A 156 -8.25 -3.05 4.95
CA TYR A 156 -7.35 -1.99 4.51
C TYR A 156 -8.06 -0.95 3.64
N HIS A 157 -7.47 0.23 3.57
CA HIS A 157 -7.91 1.29 2.64
C HIS A 157 -6.70 1.85 1.90
N ILE A 158 -6.76 1.91 0.57
CA ILE A 158 -5.68 2.42 -0.29
C ILE A 158 -6.10 3.78 -0.84
N ARG A 159 -5.22 4.78 -0.69
CA ARG A 159 -5.43 6.14 -1.16
C ARG A 159 -4.15 6.79 -1.65
N ARG A 160 -4.27 7.97 -2.27
CA ARG A 160 -3.14 8.89 -2.50
C ARG A 160 -2.58 9.37 -1.14
N THR A 161 -1.29 9.65 -1.07
CA THR A 161 -0.67 10.26 0.11
C THR A 161 -1.26 11.64 0.43
N THR A 162 -1.29 12.02 1.71
CA THR A 162 -1.67 13.37 2.13
C THR A 162 -0.53 14.36 1.89
N GLN A 163 -0.82 15.66 1.92
CA GLN A 163 0.22 16.69 1.79
C GLN A 163 1.30 16.54 2.88
N GLU A 164 0.89 16.24 4.10
CA GLU A 164 1.80 16.05 5.23
C GLU A 164 2.70 14.83 5.04
N GLU A 165 2.14 13.67 4.65
CA GLU A 165 2.93 12.47 4.37
C GLU A 165 3.98 12.71 3.28
N ASP A 166 3.58 13.35 2.17
CA ASP A 166 4.50 13.71 1.09
C ASP A 166 5.63 14.62 1.56
N THR A 167 5.29 15.60 2.40
CA THR A 167 6.22 16.60 2.88
C THR A 167 7.21 15.97 3.87
N VAL A 168 6.73 15.28 4.90
CA VAL A 168 7.58 14.66 5.92
C VAL A 168 8.49 13.61 5.30
N LEU A 169 8.00 12.83 4.34
CA LEU A 169 8.80 11.83 3.65
C LEU A 169 9.93 12.46 2.83
N LYS A 170 9.69 13.62 2.19
CA LYS A 170 10.74 14.39 1.50
C LYS A 170 11.88 14.74 2.47
N TYR A 171 11.57 15.32 3.63
CA TYR A 171 12.60 15.67 4.62
C TYR A 171 13.32 14.43 5.17
N LYS A 172 12.58 13.34 5.45
CA LYS A 172 13.17 12.07 5.89
C LYS A 172 14.20 11.52 4.89
N THR A 173 13.90 11.61 3.61
CA THR A 173 14.73 11.02 2.55
C THR A 173 15.90 11.89 2.15
N ASN A 174 15.78 13.21 2.26
CA ASN A 174 16.85 14.14 1.96
C ASN A 174 17.80 14.39 3.14
N SER A 175 17.44 13.96 4.36
CA SER A 175 18.16 14.28 5.60
C SER A 175 18.22 15.78 5.92
N ASP A 176 17.22 16.53 5.42
CA ASP A 176 17.06 17.96 5.71
C ASP A 176 16.41 18.17 7.10
N TYR A 177 16.71 19.28 7.76
CA TYR A 177 16.02 19.65 9.00
C TYR A 177 14.53 19.92 8.73
N TYR A 178 13.68 19.31 9.55
CA TYR A 178 12.23 19.45 9.45
C TYR A 178 11.70 20.44 10.51
N TYR A 179 11.19 21.56 10.04
CA TYR A 179 10.53 22.58 10.88
C TYR A 179 9.08 22.76 10.40
N PRO A 180 8.09 22.09 11.03
CA PRO A 180 6.70 22.08 10.55
C PRO A 180 6.08 23.48 10.45
N ASP A 181 6.44 24.39 11.37
CA ASP A 181 5.97 25.78 11.38
C ASP A 181 6.51 26.64 10.23
N SER A 182 7.63 26.23 9.63
CA SER A 182 8.23 26.93 8.48
C SER A 182 7.64 26.47 7.14
N ILE A 183 6.80 25.43 7.14
CA ILE A 183 6.22 24.86 5.93
C ILE A 183 4.93 25.61 5.58
N LYS A 184 4.85 26.07 4.33
CA LYS A 184 3.63 26.67 3.78
C LYS A 184 2.62 25.58 3.41
N TRP A 185 1.78 25.21 4.38
CA TRP A 185 0.70 24.23 4.18
C TRP A 185 -0.40 24.75 3.27
N ASP A 186 -0.87 23.90 2.35
CA ASP A 186 -1.96 24.24 1.44
C ASP A 186 -3.28 23.91 2.14
N LYS A 187 -3.93 24.94 2.67
CA LYS A 187 -5.16 24.83 3.45
C LYS A 187 -6.35 24.26 2.64
N THR A 188 -6.23 24.15 1.31
CA THR A 188 -7.23 23.47 0.46
C THR A 188 -7.04 21.96 0.42
N ARG A 189 -5.90 21.45 0.91
CA ARG A 189 -5.51 20.03 0.87
C ARG A 189 -5.28 19.43 2.25
N ILE A 190 -5.23 20.25 3.30
CA ILE A 190 -5.03 19.81 4.68
C ILE A 190 -5.77 20.73 5.66
N LYS A 191 -6.30 20.13 6.73
CA LYS A 191 -6.98 20.84 7.82
C LYS A 191 -6.03 21.02 9.00
N LEU A 192 -5.57 22.25 9.18
CA LEU A 192 -4.72 22.64 10.32
C LEU A 192 -5.55 22.75 11.61
N PRO A 193 -4.95 22.53 12.79
CA PRO A 193 -5.62 22.77 14.07
C PRO A 193 -6.02 24.25 14.21
N LYS A 194 -7.16 24.50 14.85
CA LYS A 194 -7.53 25.86 15.26
C LYS A 194 -6.55 26.29 16.37
N ARG A 195 -5.88 27.42 16.17
CA ARG A 195 -5.11 28.09 17.22
C ARG A 195 -6.03 28.82 18.17
#